data_AF-A0A1Q7EBU4-F1
#
_entry.id   AF-A0A1Q7EBU4-F1
#
_cell.length_a   1.000
_cell.length_b   1.000
_cell.length_c   1.000
_cell.angle_alpha   90.00
_cell.angle_beta   90.00
_cell.angle_gamma   90.00
#
_symmetry.space_group_name_H-M   'P 1'
#
loop_
_entity.id
_entity.type
_entity.pdbx_description
1 polymer ?
#
loop_
_entity_poly.entity_id
_entity_poly.type
_entity_poly.pdbx_seq_one_letter_code
_entity_poly.pdbx_strand_id
1 'polypeptide(L)'
;MQKYALPTLCLLALACDAFPKFQLQLQSEIQREFHITNALVMVVDTTYMLVAIFDDAHAADEGKERAAFQEQVAQYAVTHYHRSKLRTLGVMVGRATRRGSDHEPAATLFVPEYHPDGTVRLALMPPRRTMPRPVPQKQKQ
;
A
#
# COMPACT_ATOMS: atom_id res chain seq x y z
N MET A 1 -20.81 -2.48 -49.08
CA MET A 1 -19.74 -2.98 -48.18
C MET A 1 -19.24 -1.83 -47.33
N GLN A 2 -18.94 -2.09 -46.04
CA GLN A 2 -18.19 -1.23 -45.09
C GLN A 2 -18.97 0.03 -44.61
N LYS A 3 -18.97 0.49 -43.35
CA LYS A 3 -17.94 0.51 -42.29
C LYS A 3 -18.63 0.75 -40.92
N TYR A 4 -18.56 -0.19 -39.97
CA TYR A 4 -18.85 0.09 -38.55
C TYR A 4 -17.99 -0.83 -37.68
N ALA A 5 -16.73 -0.50 -37.48
CA ALA A 5 -15.83 -1.29 -36.63
C ALA A 5 -14.74 -0.43 -35.97
N LEU A 6 -15.08 0.79 -35.51
CA LEU A 6 -14.09 1.70 -34.94
C LEU A 6 -14.40 2.42 -33.61
N PRO A 7 -15.58 2.35 -32.96
CA PRO A 7 -15.74 3.03 -31.66
C PRO A 7 -15.18 2.22 -30.48
N THR A 8 -14.96 0.91 -30.61
CA THR A 8 -14.57 0.04 -29.48
C THR A 8 -13.09 0.12 -29.09
N LEU A 9 -12.20 0.55 -29.99
CA LEU A 9 -10.76 0.61 -29.72
C LEU A 9 -10.34 1.86 -28.90
N CYS A 10 -11.08 2.96 -28.95
CA CYS A 10 -10.74 4.18 -28.20
C CYS A 10 -11.05 4.11 -26.70
N LEU A 11 -11.96 3.23 -26.26
CA LEU A 11 -12.33 3.10 -24.84
C LEU A 11 -11.26 2.39 -24.00
N LEU A 12 -10.45 1.51 -24.62
CA LEU A 12 -9.39 0.77 -23.93
C LEU A 12 -8.16 1.64 -23.64
N ALA A 13 -7.85 2.62 -24.50
CA ALA A 13 -6.70 3.51 -24.33
C ALA A 13 -6.84 4.45 -23.12
N LEU A 14 -8.08 4.89 -22.80
CA LEU A 14 -8.36 5.77 -21.66
C LEU A 14 -8.23 5.06 -20.30
N ALA A 15 -8.29 3.73 -20.27
CA ALA A 15 -8.16 2.96 -19.04
C ALA A 15 -6.70 2.88 -18.53
N CYS A 16 -5.72 2.95 -19.44
CA CYS A 16 -4.30 2.87 -19.11
C CYS A 16 -3.75 4.14 -18.45
N ASP A 17 -4.22 5.34 -18.85
CA ASP A 17 -3.72 6.62 -18.31
C ASP A 17 -4.27 6.99 -16.92
N ALA A 18 -5.31 6.29 -16.47
CA ALA A 18 -5.99 6.66 -15.24
C ALA A 18 -5.36 6.03 -13.98
N PHE A 19 -4.48 5.03 -14.14
CA PHE A 19 -3.88 4.32 -12.99
C PHE A 19 -2.86 5.16 -12.22
N PRO A 20 -1.89 5.84 -12.87
CA PRO A 20 -0.95 6.72 -12.16
C PRO A 20 -1.65 7.90 -11.49
N LYS A 21 -2.67 8.46 -12.14
CA LYS A 21 -3.46 9.59 -11.60
C LYS A 21 -4.18 9.22 -10.30
N PHE A 22 -4.77 8.03 -10.25
CA PHE A 22 -5.45 7.54 -9.05
C PHE A 22 -4.48 7.34 -7.88
N GLN A 23 -3.32 6.73 -8.13
CA GLN A 23 -2.31 6.53 -7.08
C GLN A 23 -1.84 7.85 -6.47
N LEU A 24 -1.57 8.85 -7.31
CA LEU A 24 -1.18 10.18 -6.86
C LEU A 24 -2.29 10.89 -6.08
N GLN A 25 -3.54 10.73 -6.51
CA GLN A 25 -4.68 11.29 -5.80
C GLN A 25 -4.83 10.66 -4.41
N LEU A 26 -4.89 9.32 -4.32
CA LEU A 26 -5.00 8.62 -3.04
C LEU A 26 -3.82 8.94 -2.12
N GLN A 27 -2.60 9.07 -2.66
CA GLN A 27 -1.44 9.52 -1.91
C GLN A 27 -1.66 10.92 -1.30
N SER A 28 -2.11 11.88 -2.12
CA SER A 28 -2.36 13.24 -1.65
C SER A 28 -3.48 13.29 -0.60
N GLU A 29 -4.51 12.45 -0.73
CA GLU A 29 -5.61 12.34 0.22
C GLU A 29 -5.12 11.80 1.57
N ILE A 30 -4.33 10.71 1.55
CA ILE A 30 -3.71 10.15 2.77
C ILE A 30 -2.78 11.18 3.42
N GLN A 31 -1.97 11.90 2.64
CA GLN A 31 -1.09 12.94 3.18
C GLN A 31 -1.85 14.04 3.91
N ARG A 32 -2.98 14.47 3.32
CA ARG A 32 -3.84 15.51 3.89
C ARG A 32 -4.59 15.03 5.12
N GLU A 33 -5.19 13.84 5.07
CA GLU A 33 -6.00 13.28 6.16
C GLU A 33 -5.15 13.10 7.43
N PHE A 34 -3.98 12.49 7.28
CA PHE A 34 -3.12 12.12 8.39
C PHE A 34 -2.03 13.15 8.72
N HIS A 35 -2.07 14.33 8.07
CA HIS A 35 -1.09 15.41 8.28
C HIS A 35 0.37 14.96 8.13
N ILE A 36 0.63 13.99 7.25
CA ILE A 36 1.96 13.43 7.01
C ILE A 36 2.65 14.13 5.84
N THR A 37 3.95 14.39 5.99
CA THR A 37 4.72 15.12 4.96
C THR A 37 5.01 14.25 3.73
N ASN A 38 5.46 13.01 3.95
CA ASN A 38 5.90 12.13 2.87
C ASN A 38 5.22 10.78 2.95
N ALA A 39 4.44 10.46 1.92
CA ALA A 39 3.89 9.13 1.71
C ALA A 39 4.09 8.70 0.25
N LEU A 40 4.16 7.39 0.04
CA LEU A 40 4.16 6.74 -1.26
C LEU A 40 3.06 5.70 -1.28
N VAL A 41 2.18 5.78 -2.27
CA VAL A 41 1.17 4.75 -2.53
C VAL A 41 1.58 3.99 -3.78
N MET A 42 1.77 2.68 -3.63
CA MET A 42 2.09 1.78 -4.74
C MET A 42 1.03 0.69 -4.83
N VAL A 43 0.51 0.47 -6.04
CA VAL A 43 -0.42 -0.62 -6.33
C VAL A 43 0.34 -1.57 -7.25
N VAL A 44 0.65 -2.78 -6.75
CA VAL A 44 1.55 -3.75 -7.40
C VAL A 44 0.80 -4.54 -8.46
N ASP A 45 -0.39 -5.01 -8.11
CA ASP A 45 -1.43 -5.38 -9.04
C ASP A 45 -2.73 -4.76 -8.51
N THR A 46 -3.79 -4.67 -9.31
CA THR A 46 -5.04 -3.98 -8.93
C THR A 46 -5.69 -4.47 -7.62
N THR A 47 -5.18 -5.54 -7.00
CA THR A 47 -5.66 -6.10 -5.74
C THR A 47 -4.63 -6.03 -4.59
N TYR A 48 -3.38 -5.63 -4.83
CA TYR A 48 -2.36 -5.44 -3.80
C TYR A 48 -1.87 -4.01 -3.77
N MET A 49 -1.92 -3.40 -2.58
CA MET A 49 -1.45 -2.04 -2.35
C MET A 49 -0.40 -2.01 -1.23
N LEU A 50 0.55 -1.10 -1.35
CA LEU A 50 1.50 -0.73 -0.33
C LEU A 50 1.39 0.78 -0.09
N VAL A 51 1.22 1.17 1.18
CA VAL A 51 1.31 2.55 1.63
C VAL A 51 2.56 2.67 2.49
N ALA A 52 3.49 3.49 2.03
CA ALA A 52 4.76 3.75 2.69
C ALA A 52 4.77 5.18 3.21
N ILE A 53 4.87 5.34 4.53
CA ILE A 53 4.90 6.63 5.22
C ILE A 53 6.31 6.87 5.71
N PHE A 54 6.88 8.01 5.35
CA PHE A 54 8.20 8.47 5.76
C PHE A 54 8.03 9.68 6.66
N ASP A 55 7.58 9.43 7.89
CA ASP A 55 7.29 10.48 8.87
C ASP A 55 8.10 10.26 10.13
N ASP A 56 8.97 11.21 10.44
CA ASP A 56 9.85 11.17 11.60
C ASP A 56 9.09 11.41 12.92
N ALA A 57 7.93 12.09 12.89
CA ALA A 57 7.11 12.33 14.07
C ALA A 57 6.41 11.05 14.55
N HIS A 58 5.60 10.43 13.69
CA HIS A 58 4.88 9.19 14.04
C HIS A 58 5.80 7.97 14.21
N ALA A 59 6.99 7.97 13.59
CA ALA A 59 7.98 6.91 13.80
C ALA A 59 8.82 7.09 15.08
N ALA A 60 8.63 8.20 15.82
CA ALA A 60 9.24 8.41 17.13
C ALA A 60 8.41 7.79 18.27
N ASP A 61 7.10 7.58 18.05
CA ASP A 61 6.16 7.11 19.08
C ASP A 61 6.10 5.58 19.25
N GLU A 62 5.64 5.17 20.45
CA GLU A 62 5.66 3.79 20.94
C GLU A 62 4.82 2.83 20.05
N GLY A 63 5.23 1.56 20.02
CA GLY A 63 4.72 0.59 19.03
C GLY A 63 3.20 0.35 18.98
N LYS A 64 2.46 0.66 20.06
CA LYS A 64 0.99 0.57 20.07
C LYS A 64 0.34 1.70 19.27
N GLU A 65 0.84 2.91 19.39
CA GLU A 65 0.34 4.08 18.64
C GLU A 65 0.66 3.92 17.16
N ARG A 66 1.85 3.37 16.85
CA ARG A 66 2.23 3.02 15.48
C ARG A 66 1.29 1.97 14.86
N ALA A 67 0.92 0.93 15.60
CA ALA A 67 0.01 -0.11 15.08
C ALA A 67 -1.39 0.45 14.79
N ALA A 68 -1.94 1.27 15.71
CA ALA A 68 -3.22 1.92 15.52
C ALA A 68 -3.20 2.89 14.32
N PHE A 69 -2.12 3.66 14.17
CA PHE A 69 -1.94 4.55 13.02
C PHE A 69 -1.88 3.77 11.71
N GLN A 70 -1.12 2.67 11.66
CA GLN A 70 -1.07 1.79 10.48
C GLN A 70 -2.46 1.23 10.12
N GLU A 71 -3.26 0.85 11.11
CA GLU A 71 -4.63 0.38 10.90
C GLU A 71 -5.56 1.49 10.39
N GLN A 72 -5.47 2.71 10.92
CA GLN A 72 -6.27 3.85 10.43
C GLN A 72 -5.95 4.18 8.96
N VAL A 73 -4.66 4.23 8.63
CA VAL A 73 -4.22 4.43 7.24
C VAL A 73 -4.71 3.29 6.36
N ALA A 74 -4.64 2.05 6.85
CA ALA A 74 -5.13 0.90 6.11
C ALA A 74 -6.64 1.00 5.84
N GLN A 75 -7.42 1.37 6.85
CA GLN A 75 -8.87 1.51 6.74
C GLN A 75 -9.22 2.60 5.73
N TYR A 76 -8.52 3.75 5.82
CA TYR A 76 -8.72 4.85 4.90
C TYR A 76 -8.42 4.45 3.46
N ALA A 77 -7.26 3.84 3.22
CA ALA A 77 -6.85 3.43 1.88
C ALA A 77 -7.82 2.41 1.26
N VAL A 78 -8.29 1.43 2.03
CA VAL A 78 -9.26 0.44 1.56
C VAL A 78 -10.61 1.06 1.24
N THR A 79 -11.06 2.01 2.06
CA THR A 79 -12.36 2.69 1.88
C THR A 79 -12.37 3.61 0.65
N HIS A 80 -11.25 4.26 0.37
CA HIS A 80 -11.10 5.21 -0.76
C HIS A 80 -10.52 4.55 -2.03
N TYR A 81 -10.26 3.24 -2.00
CA TYR A 81 -9.82 2.49 -3.17
C TYR A 81 -11.01 2.07 -4.04
N HIS A 82 -11.35 2.89 -5.04
CA HIS A 82 -12.53 2.70 -5.89
C HIS A 82 -12.31 1.83 -7.14
N ARG A 83 -11.11 1.29 -7.34
CA ARG A 83 -10.75 0.55 -8.56
C ARG A 83 -11.20 -0.90 -8.53
N SER A 84 -10.97 -1.59 -7.42
CA SER A 84 -11.26 -3.00 -7.24
C SER A 84 -11.31 -3.34 -5.74
N LYS A 85 -11.66 -4.58 -5.37
CA LYS A 85 -11.50 -5.04 -3.99
C LYS A 85 -10.05 -5.44 -3.75
N LEU A 86 -9.38 -4.76 -2.82
CA LEU A 86 -8.03 -5.13 -2.38
C LEU A 86 -8.07 -6.48 -1.67
N ARG A 87 -7.17 -7.37 -2.05
CA ARG A 87 -6.92 -8.64 -1.35
C ARG A 87 -5.97 -8.43 -0.18
N THR A 88 -5.02 -7.52 -0.32
CA THR A 88 -4.01 -7.25 0.71
C THR A 88 -3.53 -5.81 0.61
N LEU A 89 -3.32 -5.20 1.77
CA LEU A 89 -2.76 -3.88 1.92
C LEU A 89 -1.59 -3.93 2.90
N GLY A 90 -0.40 -3.51 2.46
CA GLY A 90 0.73 -3.28 3.34
C GLY A 90 0.79 -1.82 3.78
N VAL A 91 1.03 -1.57 5.07
CA VAL A 91 1.35 -0.23 5.58
C VAL A 91 2.70 -0.27 6.27
N MET A 92 3.65 0.51 5.77
CA MET A 92 4.96 0.68 6.40
C MET A 92 5.13 2.13 6.85
N VAL A 93 5.64 2.30 8.07
CA VAL A 93 5.99 3.61 8.63
C VAL A 93 7.49 3.59 8.92
N GLY A 94 8.26 4.41 8.24
CA GLY A 94 9.71 4.51 8.38
C GLY A 94 10.14 5.95 8.69
N ARG A 95 11.37 6.10 9.20
CA ARG A 95 12.02 7.40 9.37
C ARG A 95 12.66 7.83 8.06
N ALA A 96 12.41 9.05 7.61
CA ALA A 96 12.98 9.59 6.39
C ALA A 96 14.52 9.74 6.49
N THR A 97 15.03 9.91 7.72
CA THR A 97 16.43 10.27 8.01
C THR A 97 17.37 9.08 8.27
N ARG A 98 16.86 7.85 8.41
CA ARG A 98 17.69 6.70 8.85
C ARG A 98 18.14 5.81 7.68
N ARG A 99 19.03 6.32 6.83
CA ARG A 99 19.83 5.46 5.92
C ARG A 99 20.79 4.62 6.77
N GLY A 100 20.56 3.31 6.87
CA GLY A 100 21.55 2.36 7.41
C GLY A 100 21.24 1.73 8.78
N SER A 101 19.99 1.73 9.25
CA SER A 101 19.63 0.83 10.36
C SER A 101 19.33 -0.58 9.84
N ASP A 102 19.95 -1.61 10.45
CA ASP A 102 19.75 -3.04 10.14
C ASP A 102 18.29 -3.55 10.34
N HIS A 103 17.39 -2.70 10.81
CA HIS A 103 15.95 -2.94 10.80
C HIS A 103 15.31 -2.10 9.71
N GLU A 104 15.11 -2.71 8.53
CA GLU A 104 14.14 -2.17 7.58
C GLU A 104 12.75 -2.13 8.24
N PRO A 105 11.97 -1.06 8.06
CA PRO A 105 10.62 -1.01 8.58
C PRO A 105 9.78 -2.11 7.91
N ALA A 106 9.46 -3.17 8.66
CA ALA A 106 8.59 -4.23 8.17
C ALA A 106 7.19 -3.67 7.92
N ALA A 107 6.63 -3.95 6.75
CA ALA A 107 5.25 -3.59 6.44
C ALA A 107 4.30 -4.44 7.29
N THR A 108 3.31 -3.79 7.91
CA THR A 108 2.18 -4.46 8.53
C THR A 108 1.19 -4.79 7.42
N LEU A 109 0.82 -6.07 7.29
CA LEU A 109 -0.07 -6.54 6.24
C LEU A 109 -1.49 -6.69 6.77
N PHE A 110 -2.46 -6.14 6.05
CA PHE A 110 -3.88 -6.18 6.34
C PHE A 110 -4.63 -6.89 5.21
N VAL A 111 -5.64 -7.67 5.57
CA VAL A 111 -6.56 -8.35 4.66
C VAL A 111 -7.95 -7.72 4.85
N PRO A 112 -8.48 -7.04 3.82
CA PRO A 112 -9.83 -6.49 3.85
C PRO A 112 -10.91 -7.57 3.80
N GLU A 113 -11.86 -7.50 4.71
CA GLU A 113 -13.09 -8.30 4.74
C GLU A 113 -14.27 -7.40 4.35
N TYR A 114 -14.74 -7.57 3.10
CA TYR A 114 -15.85 -6.78 2.56
C TYR A 114 -17.19 -7.40 2.93
N HIS A 115 -18.04 -6.65 3.63
CA HIS A 115 -19.38 -7.08 4.00
C HIS A 115 -20.43 -6.65 2.96
N PRO A 116 -21.59 -7.34 2.88
CA PRO A 116 -22.67 -6.99 1.97
C PRO A 116 -23.31 -5.61 2.22
N ASP A 117 -23.19 -5.09 3.45
CA ASP A 117 -23.68 -3.78 3.87
C ASP A 117 -22.76 -2.62 3.42
N GLY A 118 -21.66 -2.93 2.73
CA GLY A 118 -20.69 -1.94 2.25
C GLY A 118 -19.60 -1.61 3.28
N THR A 119 -19.64 -2.18 4.48
CA THR A 119 -18.58 -2.01 5.47
C THR A 119 -17.36 -2.87 5.14
N VAL A 120 -16.20 -2.43 5.62
CA VAL A 120 -14.95 -3.17 5.48
C VAL A 120 -14.28 -3.31 6.83
N ARG A 121 -13.93 -4.54 7.19
CA ARG A 121 -13.11 -4.86 8.37
C ARG A 121 -11.71 -5.23 7.92
N LEU A 122 -10.72 -4.98 8.78
CA LEU A 122 -9.34 -5.36 8.50
C LEU A 122 -8.92 -6.49 9.42
N ALA A 123 -8.43 -7.58 8.82
CA ALA A 123 -7.73 -8.62 9.54
C ALA A 123 -6.22 -8.40 9.40
N LEU A 124 -5.48 -8.49 10.51
CA LEU A 124 -4.03 -8.44 10.48
C LEU A 124 -3.50 -9.77 9.94
N MET A 125 -2.71 -9.72 8.87
CA MET A 125 -2.04 -10.91 8.36
C MET A 125 -0.83 -11.21 9.26
N PRO A 126 -0.72 -12.43 9.82
CA PRO A 126 0.41 -12.77 10.65
C PRO A 126 1.70 -12.66 9.82
N PRO A 127 2.80 -12.15 10.40
CA PRO A 127 4.06 -12.07 9.68
C PRO A 127 4.45 -13.48 9.24
N ARG A 128 4.57 -13.69 7.91
CA ARG A 128 5.17 -14.92 7.40
C ARG A 128 6.57 -14.99 8.01
N ARG A 129 6.84 -16.02 8.82
CA ARG A 129 8.19 -16.31 9.33
C ARG A 129 9.15 -16.17 8.16
N THR A 130 10.03 -15.18 8.24
CA THR A 130 11.12 -14.98 7.30
C THR A 130 11.83 -16.32 7.18
N MET A 131 11.80 -16.95 6.00
CA MET A 131 12.68 -18.09 5.78
C MET A 131 14.10 -17.61 6.08
N PRO A 132 14.90 -18.37 6.85
CA PRO A 132 16.27 -17.98 7.13
C PRO A 132 16.99 -17.76 5.80
N ARG A 133 17.49 -16.53 5.62
CA ARG A 133 18.34 -16.15 4.50
C ARG A 133 19.49 -17.16 4.45
N PRO A 134 19.74 -17.87 3.33
CA PRO A 134 20.86 -18.79 3.26
C PRO A 134 22.14 -17.99 3.54
N VAL A 135 22.84 -18.38 4.60
CA VAL A 135 24.14 -17.81 4.96
C VAL A 135 25.08 -18.07 3.78
N PRO A 136 25.74 -17.05 3.21
CA PRO A 136 26.75 -17.31 2.19
C PRO A 136 27.85 -18.16 2.82
N GLN A 137 27.94 -19.43 2.40
CA GLN A 137 29.08 -20.27 2.72
C GLN A 137 30.31 -19.61 2.11
N LYS A 138 31.20 -19.11 2.96
CA LYS A 138 32.56 -18.75 2.54
C LYS A 138 33.17 -20.01 1.91
N GLN A 139 33.30 -20.02 0.59
CA GLN A 139 34.25 -20.89 -0.09
C GLN A 139 35.64 -20.51 0.45
N LYS A 140 36.21 -21.40 1.28
CA LYS A 140 37.64 -21.41 1.54
C LYS A 140 38.31 -21.76 0.21
N GLN A 141 39.03 -20.81 -0.36
CA GLN A 141 40.17 -21.10 -1.22
C GLN A 141 41.33 -21.56 -0.34
#